data_AF-A0A820T7C4-F1
#
_entry.id   AF-A0A820T7C4-F1
#
_cell.length_a   1.000
_cell.length_b   1.000
_cell.length_c   1.000
_cell.angle_alpha   90.00
_cell.angle_beta   90.00
_cell.angle_gamma   90.00
#
_symmetry.space_group_name_H-M   'P 1'
#
loop_
_entity.id
_entity.type
_entity.pdbx_description
1 polymer ?
#
loop_
_entity_poly.entity_id
_entity_poly.type
_entity_poly.pdbx_seq_one_letter_code
_entity_poly.pdbx_strand_id
1 'polypeptide(L)'
;MFVLIEWIRHQHDEIDRAPSTDSLTMEYLNSMQFIEACIHEVLRRSTNSRLGLRYADREFSLSDGKCIPSGNIVAAAITHAKDLYLNPEKNRSCKTFITERREQW
;
A
#
# COMPACT_ATOMS: atom_id res chain seq x y z
N MET A 1 0.44 7.82 20.62
CA MET A 1 1.48 8.86 20.67
C MET A 1 2.87 8.30 20.39
N PHE A 2 3.31 7.21 21.04
CA PHE A 2 4.63 6.60 20.82
C PHE A 2 4.96 6.16 19.38
N VAL A 3 4.00 5.57 18.64
CA VAL A 3 4.23 5.08 17.27
C VAL A 3 4.56 6.20 16.28
N LEU A 4 3.97 7.39 16.44
CA LEU A 4 4.20 8.53 15.56
C LEU A 4 5.62 9.08 15.69
N ILE A 5 6.16 9.12 16.92
CA ILE A 5 7.50 9.62 17.20
C ILE A 5 8.56 8.71 16.58
N GLU A 6 8.38 7.39 16.70
CA GLU A 6 9.30 6.43 16.07
C GLU A 6 9.30 6.55 14.55
N TRP A 7 8.15 6.80 13.93
CA TRP A 7 8.05 6.99 12.48
C TRP A 7 8.78 8.22 12.00
N ILE A 8 8.52 9.35 12.64
CA ILE A 8 9.17 10.62 12.32
C ILE A 8 10.68 10.42 12.43
N ARG A 9 11.16 9.77 13.49
CA ARG A 9 12.59 9.48 13.65
C ARG A 9 13.16 8.62 12.52
N HIS A 10 12.49 7.53 12.16
CA HIS A 10 12.95 6.66 11.07
C HIS A 10 12.93 7.34 9.69
N GLN A 11 11.95 8.21 9.44
CA GLN A 11 11.93 9.03 8.22
C GLN A 11 13.10 10.00 8.18
N HIS A 12 13.36 10.71 9.29
CA HIS A 12 14.50 11.63 9.37
C HIS A 12 15.83 10.88 9.20
N ASP A 13 16.01 9.72 9.84
CA ASP A 13 17.22 8.91 9.69
C ASP A 13 17.50 8.51 8.23
N GLU A 14 16.46 8.24 7.43
CA GLU A 14 16.60 7.86 6.00
C GLU A 14 16.84 9.09 5.11
N ILE A 15 16.20 10.22 5.42
CA ILE A 15 16.39 11.50 4.73
C ILE A 15 17.78 12.10 5.02
N ASP A 16 18.25 12.03 6.26
CA ASP A 16 19.54 12.58 6.68
C ASP A 16 20.73 11.81 6.07
N ARG A 17 20.51 10.55 5.67
CA ARG A 17 21.48 9.73 4.94
C ARG A 17 21.38 9.88 3.43
N ALA A 18 20.41 10.66 2.95
CA ALA A 18 20.25 10.91 1.52
C ALA A 18 21.44 11.71 0.99
N PRO A 19 21.93 11.37 -0.21
CA PRO A 19 22.91 12.19 -0.87
C PRO A 19 22.28 13.54 -1.25
N SER A 20 23.10 14.52 -1.63
CA SER A 20 22.58 15.82 -2.07
C SER A 20 21.60 15.66 -3.23
N THR A 21 20.68 16.60 -3.38
CA THR A 21 19.64 16.55 -4.43
C THR A 21 20.24 16.39 -5.83
N ASP A 22 21.40 16.99 -6.08
CA ASP A 22 22.12 16.91 -7.37
C ASP A 22 22.73 15.53 -7.65
N SER A 23 22.83 14.66 -6.65
CA SER A 23 23.38 13.29 -6.75
C SER A 23 22.34 12.20 -6.46
N LEU A 24 21.06 12.57 -6.37
CA LEU A 24 19.97 11.64 -6.12
C LEU A 24 19.68 10.80 -7.37
N THR A 25 19.78 9.48 -7.25
CA THR A 25 19.48 8.55 -8.35
C THR A 25 18.19 7.78 -8.08
N MET A 26 17.58 7.24 -9.15
CA MET A 26 16.43 6.33 -9.01
C MET A 26 16.80 5.07 -8.23
N GLU A 27 18.03 4.57 -8.36
CA GLU A 27 18.52 3.43 -7.59
C GLU A 27 18.54 3.75 -6.09
N TYR A 28 19.01 4.94 -5.72
CA TYR A 28 18.98 5.38 -4.32
C TYR A 28 17.55 5.54 -3.81
N LEU A 29 16.66 6.19 -4.58
CA LEU A 29 15.25 6.34 -4.22
C LEU A 29 14.57 4.99 -3.98
N ASN A 30 14.83 4.00 -4.83
CA ASN A 30 14.30 2.64 -4.68
C ASN A 30 14.88 1.90 -3.45
N SER A 31 16.01 2.38 -2.91
CA SER A 31 16.58 1.84 -1.66
C SER A 31 15.91 2.39 -0.40
N MET A 32 15.10 3.47 -0.51
CA MET A 32 14.44 4.14 0.62
C MET A 32 13.16 3.40 1.07
N GLN A 33 13.33 2.18 1.57
CA GLN A 33 12.23 1.26 1.87
C GLN A 33 11.26 1.80 2.93
N PHE A 34 11.73 2.60 3.89
CA PHE A 34 10.87 3.11 4.95
C PHE A 34 9.97 4.25 4.44
N ILE A 35 10.53 5.19 3.68
CA ILE A 35 9.75 6.23 2.99
C ILE A 35 8.75 5.61 2.00
N GLU A 36 9.16 4.64 1.19
CA GLU A 36 8.26 3.94 0.27
C GLU A 36 7.06 3.32 1.02
N ALA A 37 7.33 2.59 2.11
CA ALA A 37 6.30 2.00 2.95
C ALA A 37 5.36 3.06 3.55
N CYS A 38 5.88 4.22 3.96
CA CYS A 38 5.06 5.29 4.49
C CYS A 38 4.21 5.98 3.41
N ILE A 39 4.72 6.15 2.19
CA ILE A 39 3.93 6.64 1.05
C ILE A 39 2.78 5.66 0.76
N HIS A 40 3.05 4.36 0.72
CA HIS A 40 2.02 3.35 0.52
C HIS A 40 0.95 3.35 1.60
N GLU A 41 1.32 3.48 2.87
CA GLU A 41 0.35 3.53 3.97
C GLU A 41 -0.51 4.81 3.93
N VAL A 42 0.09 5.94 3.54
CA VAL A 42 -0.67 7.19 3.30
C VAL A 42 -1.66 6.98 2.16
N LEU A 43 -1.22 6.42 1.02
CA LEU A 43 -2.11 6.16 -0.12
C LEU A 43 -3.22 5.18 0.25
N ARG A 44 -2.94 4.14 1.03
CA ARG A 44 -3.97 3.21 1.51
C ARG A 44 -5.03 3.96 2.30
N ARG A 45 -4.66 4.78 3.28
CA ARG A 45 -5.65 5.47 4.15
C ARG A 45 -6.36 6.65 3.50
N SER A 46 -5.64 7.39 2.66
CA SER A 46 -6.09 8.70 2.15
C SER A 46 -6.39 8.72 0.66
N THR A 47 -6.44 7.56 -0.01
CA THR A 47 -6.82 7.52 -1.42
C THR A 47 -8.18 8.18 -1.64
N ASN A 48 -8.24 9.02 -2.68
CA ASN A 48 -9.48 9.60 -3.17
C ASN A 48 -10.37 8.55 -3.86
N SER A 49 -9.80 7.40 -4.25
CA SER A 49 -10.52 6.30 -4.91
C SER A 49 -10.55 5.06 -4.02
N ARG A 50 -11.62 4.92 -3.24
CA ARG A 50 -11.81 3.79 -2.31
C ARG A 50 -12.23 2.49 -3.01
N LEU A 51 -12.73 2.60 -4.24
CA LEU A 51 -13.26 1.48 -5.02
C LEU A 51 -12.55 1.36 -6.36
N GLY A 52 -12.18 0.13 -6.73
CA GLY A 52 -11.88 -0.25 -8.09
C GLY A 52 -13.16 -0.72 -8.77
N LEU A 53 -13.54 -0.05 -9.86
CA LEU A 53 -14.68 -0.45 -10.68
C LEU A 53 -14.20 -1.12 -11.96
N ARG A 54 -14.82 -2.25 -12.32
CA ARG A 54 -14.60 -2.95 -13.59
C ARG A 54 -15.94 -3.38 -14.16
N TYR A 55 -16.09 -3.27 -15.47
CA TYR A 55 -17.24 -3.82 -16.17
C TYR A 55 -16.89 -5.23 -16.65
N ALA A 56 -17.78 -6.19 -16.39
CA ALA A 56 -17.66 -7.55 -16.89
C ALA A 56 -18.25 -7.59 -18.31
N ASP A 57 -17.36 -7.56 -19.31
CA ASP A 57 -17.73 -7.68 -20.73
C ASP A 57 -18.17 -9.10 -21.10
N ARG A 58 -17.69 -10.10 -20.36
CA ARG A 58 -18.06 -11.51 -20.45
C ARG A 58 -18.29 -12.10 -19.07
N GLU A 59 -18.90 -13.27 -19.07
CA GLU A 59 -19.04 -14.07 -17.87
C GLU A 59 -17.65 -14.47 -17.32
N PHE A 60 -17.44 -14.29 -16.01
CA PHE A 60 -16.16 -14.56 -15.35
C PHE A 60 -16.33 -15.37 -14.07
N SER A 61 -15.65 -16.53 -14.00
CA SER A 61 -15.64 -17.38 -12.82
C SER A 61 -14.55 -16.96 -11.83
N LEU A 62 -14.93 -16.76 -10.57
CA LEU A 62 -14.04 -16.51 -9.45
C LEU A 62 -13.44 -17.82 -8.94
N SER A 63 -12.33 -17.72 -8.19
CA SER A 63 -11.62 -18.86 -7.61
C SER A 63 -12.45 -19.65 -6.58
N ASP A 64 -13.49 -19.03 -6.00
CA ASP A 64 -14.42 -19.68 -5.07
C ASP A 64 -15.62 -20.35 -5.78
N GLY A 65 -15.57 -20.46 -7.12
CA GLY A 65 -16.59 -21.11 -7.93
C GLY A 65 -17.82 -20.22 -8.21
N LYS A 66 -17.88 -19.00 -7.67
CA LYS A 66 -18.92 -18.03 -8.03
C LYS A 66 -18.69 -17.47 -9.42
N CYS A 67 -19.74 -16.98 -10.05
CA CYS A 67 -19.69 -16.42 -11.39
C CYS A 67 -20.19 -14.98 -11.42
N ILE A 68 -19.51 -14.12 -12.17
CA ILE A 68 -19.90 -12.75 -12.46
C ILE A 68 -20.46 -12.71 -13.88
N PRO A 69 -21.77 -12.51 -14.07
CA PRO A 69 -22.37 -12.42 -15.40
C PRO A 69 -21.86 -11.23 -16.21
N SER A 70 -21.83 -11.39 -17.54
CA SER A 70 -21.63 -10.28 -18.47
C SER A 70 -22.67 -9.18 -18.24
N GLY A 71 -22.27 -7.92 -18.39
CA GLY A 71 -23.12 -6.76 -18.19
C GLY A 71 -23.05 -6.14 -16.79
N ASN A 72 -22.41 -6.81 -15.82
CA ASN A 72 -22.34 -6.33 -14.44
C ASN A 72 -21.12 -5.43 -14.18
N ILE A 73 -21.27 -4.53 -13.19
CA ILE A 73 -20.17 -3.75 -12.64
C ILE A 73 -19.68 -4.44 -11.37
N VAL A 74 -18.39 -4.76 -11.34
CA VAL A 74 -17.68 -5.29 -10.17
C VAL A 74 -17.05 -4.13 -9.42
N ALA A 75 -17.33 -4.04 -8.13
CA ALA A 75 -16.71 -3.08 -7.23
C ALA A 75 -15.84 -3.82 -6.21
N ALA A 76 -14.55 -3.47 -6.15
CA ALA A 76 -13.62 -4.00 -5.16
C ALA A 76 -13.18 -2.89 -4.20
N ALA A 77 -13.27 -3.13 -2.90
CA ALA A 77 -12.68 -2.26 -1.89
C ALA A 77 -11.16 -2.49 -1.88
N ILE A 78 -10.39 -1.47 -2.23
CA ILE A 78 -8.94 -1.64 -2.42
C ILE A 78 -8.16 -1.41 -1.13
N THR A 79 -8.61 -0.50 -0.27
CA THR A 79 -7.73 0.05 0.77
C THR A 79 -8.11 -0.26 2.21
N HIS A 80 -9.36 -0.66 2.45
CA HIS A 80 -9.92 -0.90 3.79
C HIS A 80 -10.53 -2.31 3.93
N ALA A 81 -10.21 -3.21 2.98
CA ALA A 81 -10.69 -4.58 2.98
C ALA A 81 -10.07 -5.33 4.17
N LYS A 82 -10.91 -5.85 5.09
CA LYS A 82 -10.48 -6.45 6.37
C LYS A 82 -9.79 -7.81 6.21
N ASP A 83 -10.06 -8.47 5.08
CA ASP A 83 -9.43 -9.69 4.61
C ASP A 83 -8.00 -9.45 4.09
N LEU A 84 -7.74 -8.26 3.52
CA LEU A 84 -6.40 -7.87 3.06
C LEU A 84 -5.59 -7.14 4.13
N TYR A 85 -6.26 -6.40 5.01
CA TYR A 85 -5.61 -5.58 6.02
C TYR A 85 -6.12 -5.88 7.43
N LEU A 86 -5.24 -6.40 8.30
CA LEU A 86 -5.42 -6.38 9.75
C LEU A 86 -5.61 -4.94 10.27
N ASN A 87 -6.72 -4.68 10.97
CA ASN A 87 -7.10 -3.38 11.54
C ASN A 87 -6.98 -2.20 10.53
N PRO A 88 -7.72 -2.20 9.41
CA PRO A 88 -7.54 -1.25 8.31
C PRO A 88 -7.75 0.21 8.72
N GLU A 89 -8.48 0.47 9.81
CA GLU A 89 -8.73 1.78 10.37
C GLU A 89 -7.52 2.39 11.10
N LYS A 90 -6.54 1.58 11.50
CA LYS A 90 -5.34 2.03 12.21
C LYS A 90 -4.21 2.32 11.22
N ASN A 91 -3.33 3.25 11.60
CA ASN A 91 -2.02 3.40 10.95
C ASN A 91 -1.18 2.15 11.24
N ARG A 92 -0.85 1.39 10.21
CA ARG A 92 0.11 0.28 10.31
C ARG A 92 1.52 0.83 10.34
N SER A 93 2.36 0.32 11.24
CA SER A 93 3.79 0.62 11.23
C SER A 93 4.39 0.41 9.84
N CYS A 94 5.10 1.40 9.27
CA CYS A 94 5.81 1.23 7.98
C CYS A 94 6.78 0.03 8.04
N LYS A 95 7.25 -0.38 9.23
CA LYS A 95 8.03 -1.61 9.43
C LYS A 95 7.27 -2.88 9.06
N THR A 96 5.96 -2.93 9.32
CA THR A 96 5.11 -4.08 8.98
C THR A 96 4.98 -4.24 7.47
N PHE A 97 4.87 -3.14 6.71
CA PHE A 97 4.90 -3.16 5.25
C PHE A 97 6.21 -3.73 4.70
N ILE A 98 7.35 -3.36 5.30
CA ILE A 98 8.67 -3.86 4.88
C ILE A 98 8.79 -5.37 5.15
N THR A 99 8.29 -5.86 6.29
CA THR A 99 8.32 -7.29 6.63
C THR A 99 7.41 -8.12 5.71
N GLU A 100 6.17 -7.69 5.47
CA GLU A 100 5.21 -8.41 4.61
C GLU A 100 5.68 -8.52 3.15
N ARG A 101 6.43 -7.53 2.64
CA ARG A 101 7.00 -7.57 1.27
C ARG A 101 8.07 -8.65 1.11
N ARG A 102 8.78 -9.03 2.18
CA ARG A 102 9.82 -10.08 2.15
C ARG A 102 9.25 -11.50 2.14
N GLU A 103 7.98 -11.67 2.47
CA GLU A 103 7.32 -12.98 2.52
C GLU A 103 6.54 -13.31 1.24
N GLN A 104 6.44 -12.37 0.30
CA GLN A 104 5.67 -12.49 -0.95
C GLN A 104 6.54 -12.76 -2.20
N TRP A 105 7.86 -12.94 -2.05
CA TRP A 105 8.82 -13.25 -3.13
C TRP A 105 9.87 -14.27 -2.71
#